data_AF-F2JJY2-F1
#
_entry.id   AF-F2JJY2-F1
#
_cell.length_a   1.000
_cell.length_b   1.000
_cell.length_c   1.000
_cell.angle_alpha   90.00
_cell.angle_beta   90.00
_cell.angle_gamma   90.00
#
_symmetry.space_group_name_H-M   'P 1'
#
loop_
_entity.id
_entity.type
_entity.pdbx_description
1 polymer ?
#
loop_
_entity_poly.entity_id
_entity_poly.type
_entity_poly.pdbx_seq_one_letter_code
_entity_poly.pdbx_strand_id
1 'polypeptide(L)'
;MKKVVSVFTVFMLIVSMFSVNALAQTQSKQLRGIWISTVYNLDYPSTKNNISAQKSEFTEKLDQLKAIGINAVFVQVRPKADALYKSHINPWSDVLTGTQGQEPGYDPLAFMVEEAHKRGMELHAWLNPYRVTTSGTDVNALAINHPARLNPSWLFSYNNALYYNPELEEVKVHIVDTVKEIATNYNVDGIHFDDYFYPSSYPLPAGESKDGTVANHRRQAVNDMVSRVSYAIKAINRSSGKNISFGISPAGIWKNNTSDPLGSATSGNEAYYSVYADARTWIQNGWLDYITPQIYWETGHAKADYETLVKWWSNQVVGTSTKLYIGQGIYRDVVATQIDTQLAVNEKYTQVEGSIYFSLRDLLSNRMGSKDKISNYYKANPVTGTGNTGSGGNSSNNGNSNTENGTGSGSSSSNVNPNAVGKTGVVSATTLNIRSGARTDRPVVAKVSSGTKVTILSILGDWYKVKLSNGTVGWASAAYIKVDASQSTTNNGNTAGSTTNTSSFPKQGTVNATSLNIRAGARTDRAIVAKLAKGTKVTILSILGDWYKVKLADGTIGWCVKTYIS
;
A
#
# COMPACT_ATOMS: atom_id res chain seq x y z
N MET A 1 63.52 -48.49 -20.62
CA MET A 1 62.18 -48.18 -21.20
C MET A 1 61.15 -48.37 -20.08
N LYS A 2 60.68 -47.27 -19.48
CA LYS A 2 59.27 -46.79 -19.50
C LYS A 2 58.29 -47.82 -18.87
N LYS A 3 57.85 -47.61 -17.62
CA LYS A 3 56.54 -47.02 -17.21
C LYS A 3 55.38 -47.96 -17.59
N VAL A 4 54.45 -48.42 -16.73
CA VAL A 4 53.64 -47.72 -15.73
C VAL A 4 53.05 -48.76 -14.75
N VAL A 5 53.27 -48.54 -13.46
CA VAL A 5 52.42 -49.03 -12.35
C VAL A 5 51.53 -47.84 -11.98
N SER A 6 50.21 -48.06 -11.83
CA SER A 6 49.20 -47.21 -11.14
C SER A 6 47.95 -47.00 -12.00
N VAL A 7 46.96 -47.89 -11.86
CA VAL A 7 45.54 -47.58 -12.13
C VAL A 7 44.70 -48.32 -11.09
N PHE A 8 44.82 -47.98 -9.82
CA PHE A 8 43.80 -48.35 -8.80
C PHE A 8 43.70 -47.36 -7.63
N THR A 9 44.08 -46.09 -7.88
CA THR A 9 43.99 -45.02 -6.88
C THR A 9 43.52 -43.71 -7.53
N VAL A 10 42.39 -43.73 -8.25
CA VAL A 10 41.75 -42.50 -8.76
C VAL A 10 40.23 -42.48 -8.51
N PHE A 11 39.62 -43.59 -8.09
CA PHE A 11 38.17 -43.61 -7.84
C PHE A 11 37.75 -43.28 -6.39
N MET A 12 38.70 -42.87 -5.53
CA MET A 12 38.45 -42.54 -4.13
C MET A 12 38.97 -41.13 -3.77
N LEU A 13 38.92 -40.20 -4.74
CA LEU A 13 39.35 -38.81 -4.56
C LEU A 13 38.57 -37.82 -5.46
N ILE A 14 37.31 -38.14 -5.79
CA ILE A 14 36.36 -37.23 -6.47
C ILE A 14 35.00 -37.23 -5.73
N VAL A 15 35.01 -37.36 -4.40
CA VAL A 15 33.81 -37.16 -3.55
C VAL A 15 34.07 -36.14 -2.42
N SER A 16 35.20 -35.41 -2.44
CA SER A 16 35.52 -34.41 -1.42
C SER A 16 35.42 -32.95 -1.91
N MET A 17 34.68 -32.69 -3.00
CA MET A 17 34.38 -31.33 -3.47
C MET A 17 32.88 -31.09 -3.73
N PHE A 18 32.01 -31.80 -3.01
CA PHE A 18 30.75 -31.17 -2.66
C PHE A 18 31.05 -30.25 -1.49
N SER A 19 31.52 -29.04 -1.83
CA SER A 19 31.36 -27.90 -0.94
C SER A 19 29.90 -27.91 -0.51
N VAL A 20 29.67 -28.25 0.75
CA VAL A 20 28.44 -27.88 1.43
C VAL A 20 28.46 -26.36 1.39
N ASN A 21 27.94 -25.79 0.31
CA ASN A 21 27.35 -24.47 0.36
C ASN A 21 26.18 -24.65 1.31
N ALA A 22 26.47 -24.60 2.61
CA ALA A 22 25.51 -24.11 3.56
C ALA A 22 25.08 -22.80 2.95
N LEU A 23 23.90 -22.80 2.32
CA LEU A 23 23.16 -21.59 2.08
C LEU A 23 23.05 -21.00 3.49
N ALA A 24 23.97 -20.11 3.82
CA ALA A 24 23.77 -19.15 4.88
C ALA A 24 22.51 -18.44 4.43
N GLN A 25 21.38 -18.93 4.94
CA GLN A 25 20.11 -18.28 4.80
C GLN A 25 20.36 -16.94 5.46
N THR A 26 20.70 -15.94 4.65
CA THR A 26 20.85 -14.56 5.09
C THR A 26 19.55 -14.27 5.80
N GLN A 27 19.60 -14.29 7.14
CA GLN A 27 18.43 -14.10 7.95
C GLN A 27 17.93 -12.70 7.56
N SER A 28 16.79 -12.66 6.86
CA SER A 28 16.09 -11.43 6.52
C SER A 28 16.12 -10.56 7.77
N LYS A 29 16.58 -9.30 7.65
CA LYS A 29 16.68 -8.39 8.78
C LYS A 29 15.33 -8.34 9.49
N GLN A 30 15.26 -8.95 10.67
CA GLN A 30 14.03 -9.04 11.44
C GLN A 30 13.54 -7.62 11.75
N LEU A 31 12.27 -7.33 11.43
CA LEU A 31 11.67 -6.04 11.78
C LEU A 31 11.48 -5.97 13.30
N ARG A 32 11.97 -4.89 13.91
CA ARG A 32 11.83 -4.56 15.33
C ARG A 32 11.19 -3.19 15.42
N GLY A 33 9.87 -3.16 15.29
CA GLY A 33 9.08 -1.95 15.19
C GLY A 33 8.52 -1.48 16.52
N ILE A 34 8.24 -0.17 16.63
CA ILE A 34 7.47 0.42 17.71
C ILE A 34 6.47 1.42 17.13
N TRP A 35 5.21 1.37 17.58
CA TRP A 35 4.25 2.43 17.25
C TRP A 35 4.48 3.66 18.14
N ILE A 36 4.51 4.83 17.52
CA ILE A 36 4.54 6.14 18.17
C ILE A 36 3.24 6.87 17.83
N SER A 37 2.25 6.73 18.71
CA SER A 37 0.93 7.32 18.56
C SER A 37 0.92 8.79 18.94
N THR A 38 0.29 9.62 18.11
CA THR A 38 0.25 11.08 18.30
C THR A 38 -1.13 11.60 18.66
N VAL A 39 -2.19 10.85 18.37
CA VAL A 39 -3.55 11.16 18.85
C VAL A 39 -3.53 11.29 20.37
N TYR A 40 -4.17 12.36 20.88
CA TYR A 40 -4.14 12.74 22.31
C TYR A 40 -2.74 12.93 22.90
N ASN A 41 -1.72 13.14 22.07
CA ASN A 41 -0.33 13.23 22.52
C ASN A 41 0.11 11.96 23.27
N LEU A 42 -0.43 10.79 22.92
CA LEU A 42 -0.30 9.54 23.68
C LEU A 42 1.17 9.14 23.93
N ASP A 43 1.94 9.06 22.85
CA ASP A 43 3.36 8.76 22.89
C ASP A 43 4.21 9.97 22.53
N TYR A 44 3.73 10.86 21.65
CA TYR A 44 4.47 12.03 21.17
C TYR A 44 3.55 13.09 20.52
N PRO A 45 3.90 14.39 20.55
CA PRO A 45 4.83 15.01 21.50
C PRO A 45 4.18 15.21 22.87
N SER A 46 4.96 15.24 23.94
CA SER A 46 4.47 15.50 25.30
C SER A 46 4.20 16.99 25.55
N THR A 47 4.74 17.86 24.68
CA THR A 47 4.56 19.32 24.76
C THR A 47 3.97 19.88 23.47
N LYS A 48 3.28 21.02 23.58
CA LYS A 48 2.68 21.78 22.46
C LYS A 48 3.31 23.16 22.36
N ASN A 49 3.38 23.72 21.15
CA ASN A 49 3.99 25.04 20.87
C ASN A 49 5.42 25.21 21.38
N ASN A 50 6.21 24.13 21.41
CA ASN A 50 7.60 24.18 21.83
C ASN A 50 8.47 23.31 20.90
N ILE A 51 8.90 23.91 19.79
CA ILE A 51 9.66 23.22 18.74
C ILE A 51 10.93 22.56 19.30
N SER A 52 11.67 23.26 20.17
CA SER A 52 12.90 22.72 20.75
C SER A 52 12.64 21.49 21.60
N ALA A 53 11.64 21.55 22.49
CA ALA A 53 11.27 20.42 23.34
C ALA A 53 10.74 19.23 22.52
N GLN A 54 9.91 19.47 21.52
CA GLN A 54 9.40 18.44 20.61
C GLN A 54 10.55 17.73 19.88
N LYS A 55 11.53 18.48 19.35
CA LYS A 55 12.70 17.91 18.69
C LYS A 55 13.56 17.08 19.65
N SER A 56 13.90 17.63 20.83
CA SER A 56 14.71 16.93 21.84
C SER A 56 14.06 15.63 22.28
N GLU A 57 12.76 15.69 22.60
CA GLU A 57 11.96 14.54 23.02
C GLU A 57 11.98 13.42 21.98
N PHE A 58 11.83 13.75 20.70
CA PHE A 58 11.85 12.75 19.64
C PHE A 58 13.24 12.09 19.52
N THR A 59 14.32 12.88 19.52
CA THR A 59 15.68 12.34 19.42
C THR A 59 16.06 11.46 20.61
N GLU A 60 15.71 11.88 21.83
CA GLU A 60 15.97 11.11 23.05
C GLU A 60 15.21 9.77 23.03
N LYS A 61 13.98 9.77 22.51
CA LYS A 61 13.20 8.54 22.32
C LYS A 61 13.85 7.62 21.31
N LEU A 62 14.33 8.13 20.17
CA LEU A 62 15.04 7.31 19.19
C LEU A 62 16.34 6.71 19.76
N ASP A 63 17.09 7.46 20.57
CA ASP A 63 18.30 6.96 21.22
C ASP A 63 18.01 5.80 22.19
N GLN A 64 16.95 5.94 23.00
CA GLN A 64 16.50 4.87 23.89
C GLN A 64 16.02 3.64 23.11
N LEU A 65 15.26 3.83 22.04
CA LEU A 65 14.77 2.75 21.18
C LEU A 65 15.92 1.98 20.51
N LYS A 66 16.91 2.71 19.98
CA LYS A 66 18.11 2.09 19.40
C LYS A 66 18.88 1.27 20.44
N ALA A 67 19.02 1.76 21.67
CA ALA A 67 19.66 1.02 22.76
C ALA A 67 18.92 -0.28 23.14
N ILE A 68 17.59 -0.31 22.99
CA ILE A 68 16.77 -1.51 23.18
C ILE A 68 16.97 -2.51 22.02
N GLY A 69 17.39 -2.03 20.84
CA GLY A 69 17.55 -2.83 19.63
C GLY A 69 16.40 -2.68 18.63
N ILE A 70 15.52 -1.70 18.83
CA ILE A 70 14.47 -1.32 17.87
C ILE A 70 15.13 -0.73 16.61
N ASN A 71 14.64 -1.12 15.43
CA ASN A 71 15.20 -0.73 14.14
C ASN A 71 14.19 -0.05 13.19
N ALA A 72 12.94 0.08 13.61
CA ALA A 72 11.91 0.79 12.85
C ALA A 72 10.92 1.52 13.78
N VAL A 73 10.50 2.73 13.40
CA VAL A 73 9.47 3.52 14.10
C VAL A 73 8.27 3.76 13.18
N PHE A 74 7.08 3.52 13.72
CA PHE A 74 5.80 3.70 13.02
C PHE A 74 5.11 4.92 13.62
N VAL A 75 5.34 6.09 13.03
CA VAL A 75 4.96 7.38 13.61
C VAL A 75 3.63 7.83 13.05
N GLN A 76 2.65 8.11 13.91
CA GLN A 76 1.34 8.59 13.49
C GLN A 76 1.41 10.03 12.98
N VAL A 77 1.48 10.21 11.67
CA VAL A 77 1.59 11.53 11.02
C VAL A 77 0.23 12.10 10.60
N ARG A 78 -0.82 11.28 10.65
CA ARG A 78 -2.23 11.65 10.41
C ARG A 78 -3.12 10.97 11.46
N PRO A 79 -3.25 11.54 12.67
CA PRO A 79 -4.10 10.97 13.72
C PRO A 79 -5.60 11.14 13.47
N LYS A 80 -6.06 12.28 12.90
CA LYS A 80 -7.49 12.60 12.71
C LYS A 80 -7.72 13.60 11.57
N ALA A 81 -7.58 13.12 10.34
CA ALA A 81 -7.74 13.90 9.10
C ALA A 81 -6.84 15.14 8.94
N ASP A 82 -5.75 15.19 9.69
CA ASP A 82 -4.76 16.27 9.79
C ASP A 82 -3.36 15.79 9.39
N ALA A 83 -2.35 16.64 9.60
CA ALA A 83 -0.96 16.39 9.21
C ALA A 83 0.05 16.86 10.28
N LEU A 84 1.01 15.99 10.61
CA LEU A 84 2.26 16.35 11.31
C LEU A 84 3.39 16.59 10.29
N TYR A 85 3.05 17.18 9.15
CA TYR A 85 3.94 17.48 8.05
C TYR A 85 3.36 18.62 7.23
N LYS A 86 4.19 19.29 6.43
CA LYS A 86 3.72 20.37 5.58
C LYS A 86 2.87 19.80 4.44
N SER A 87 1.57 20.05 4.49
CA SER A 87 0.61 19.54 3.51
C SER A 87 -0.12 20.68 2.79
N HIS A 88 -0.37 20.50 1.49
CA HIS A 88 -1.31 21.33 0.73
C HIS A 88 -2.73 20.76 0.71
N ILE A 89 -2.93 19.58 1.31
CA ILE A 89 -4.19 18.84 1.31
C ILE A 89 -4.84 18.89 2.69
N ASN A 90 -4.07 18.61 3.74
CA ASN A 90 -4.57 18.41 5.10
C ASN A 90 -4.08 19.52 6.04
N PRO A 91 -4.90 19.98 7.00
CA PRO A 91 -4.49 21.00 7.95
C PRO A 91 -3.46 20.44 8.94
N TRP A 92 -2.65 21.34 9.50
CA TRP A 92 -1.76 21.02 10.61
C TRP A 92 -2.52 20.40 11.79
N SER A 93 -1.91 19.39 12.41
CA SER A 93 -2.51 18.71 13.56
C SER A 93 -2.44 19.56 14.84
N ASP A 94 -3.54 19.56 15.60
CA ASP A 94 -3.63 20.20 16.92
C ASP A 94 -2.75 19.51 17.98
N VAL A 95 -2.22 18.32 17.70
CA VAL A 95 -1.30 17.65 18.62
C VAL A 95 0.03 18.40 18.75
N LEU A 96 0.38 19.24 17.78
CA LEU A 96 1.61 20.04 17.78
C LEU A 96 1.45 21.38 18.51
N THR A 97 0.30 22.04 18.34
CA THR A 97 0.08 23.45 18.75
C THR A 97 -1.13 23.66 19.65
N GLY A 98 -1.99 22.65 19.81
CA GLY A 98 -3.28 22.79 20.48
C GLY A 98 -4.41 23.30 19.57
N THR A 99 -4.08 23.79 18.37
CA THR A 99 -5.06 24.36 17.43
C THR A 99 -4.90 23.72 16.05
N GLN A 100 -5.95 23.07 15.55
CA GLN A 100 -5.91 22.46 14.22
C GLN A 100 -5.78 23.55 13.14
N GLY A 101 -4.92 23.31 12.15
CA GLY A 101 -4.62 24.27 11.08
C GLY A 101 -3.55 25.30 11.42
N GLN A 102 -3.14 25.42 12.69
CA GLN A 102 -2.06 26.32 13.09
C GLN A 102 -0.70 25.72 12.76
N GLU A 103 0.11 26.45 11.98
CA GLU A 103 1.46 26.04 11.61
C GLU A 103 2.39 25.99 12.84
N PRO A 104 3.13 24.88 13.05
CA PRO A 104 3.99 24.71 14.23
C PRO A 104 5.35 25.42 14.11
N GLY A 105 5.66 26.04 12.98
CA GLY A 105 6.94 26.73 12.73
C GLY A 105 8.10 25.84 12.25
N TYR A 106 7.85 24.54 12.01
CA TYR A 106 8.80 23.61 11.40
C TYR A 106 8.06 22.48 10.68
N ASP A 107 8.75 21.68 9.86
CA ASP A 107 8.18 20.44 9.28
C ASP A 107 8.58 19.23 10.15
N PRO A 108 7.65 18.65 10.94
CA PRO A 108 7.97 17.57 11.85
C PRO A 108 8.35 16.27 11.13
N LEU A 109 7.64 15.88 10.06
CA LEU A 109 7.94 14.61 9.36
C LEU A 109 9.31 14.64 8.68
N ALA A 110 9.70 15.77 8.07
CA ALA A 110 11.03 15.91 7.51
C ALA A 110 12.12 15.68 8.58
N PHE A 111 11.98 16.33 9.74
CA PHE A 111 12.88 16.17 10.88
C PHE A 111 12.88 14.72 11.41
N MET A 112 11.70 14.12 11.58
CA MET A 112 11.57 12.77 12.14
C MET A 112 12.22 11.71 11.25
N VAL A 113 12.07 11.83 9.93
CA VAL A 113 12.71 10.94 8.95
C VAL A 113 14.23 11.07 9.05
N GLU A 114 14.75 12.29 9.03
CA GLU A 114 16.19 12.54 9.09
C GLU A 114 16.81 11.97 10.38
N GLU A 115 16.19 12.18 11.54
CA GLU A 115 16.71 11.73 12.82
C GLU A 115 16.62 10.20 13.02
N ALA A 116 15.59 9.55 12.44
CA ALA A 116 15.51 8.09 12.41
C ALA A 116 16.62 7.51 11.52
N HIS A 117 16.83 8.09 10.33
CA HIS A 117 17.84 7.63 9.37
C HIS A 117 19.27 7.82 9.89
N LYS A 118 19.58 8.94 10.57
CA LYS A 118 20.87 9.14 11.28
C LYS A 118 21.19 8.03 12.27
N ARG A 119 20.16 7.38 12.81
CA ARG A 119 20.28 6.28 13.76
C ARG A 119 20.24 4.90 13.11
N GLY A 120 20.08 4.81 11.80
CA GLY A 120 19.93 3.55 11.06
C GLY A 120 18.57 2.88 11.30
N MET A 121 17.56 3.67 11.66
CA MET A 121 16.19 3.21 11.91
C MET A 121 15.30 3.58 10.72
N GLU A 122 14.40 2.67 10.34
CA GLU A 122 13.36 2.93 9.35
C GLU A 122 12.25 3.80 9.96
N LEU A 123 11.68 4.73 9.20
CA LEU A 123 10.48 5.48 9.57
C LEU A 123 9.33 5.15 8.62
N HIS A 124 8.29 4.55 9.20
CA HIS A 124 7.02 4.31 8.53
C HIS A 124 6.02 5.38 8.94
N ALA A 125 5.53 6.15 7.97
CA ALA A 125 4.48 7.14 8.20
C ALA A 125 3.14 6.43 8.41
N TRP A 126 2.59 6.54 9.62
CA TRP A 126 1.32 5.94 10.00
C TRP A 126 0.16 6.95 9.84
N LEU A 127 -0.90 6.52 9.15
CA LEU A 127 -2.09 7.30 8.91
C LEU A 127 -3.34 6.55 9.37
N ASN A 128 -4.27 7.28 9.98
CA ASN A 128 -5.67 6.87 10.04
C ASN A 128 -6.39 7.38 8.77
N PRO A 129 -6.99 6.49 7.95
CA PRO A 129 -7.55 6.89 6.66
C PRO A 129 -8.86 7.68 6.78
N TYR A 130 -9.77 7.27 7.66
CA TYR A 130 -11.17 7.75 7.64
C TYR A 130 -11.57 8.61 8.84
N ARG A 131 -10.86 8.56 9.97
CA ARG A 131 -11.20 9.38 11.14
C ARG A 131 -11.05 10.87 10.84
N VAL A 132 -12.08 11.66 11.13
CA VAL A 132 -12.05 13.13 11.03
C VAL A 132 -12.04 13.77 12.42
N THR A 133 -12.91 13.35 13.31
CA THR A 133 -12.87 13.76 14.73
C THR A 133 -12.79 12.54 15.63
N THR A 134 -12.30 12.76 16.85
CA THR A 134 -12.39 11.77 17.93
C THR A 134 -13.61 11.98 18.82
N SER A 135 -14.16 13.20 18.80
CA SER A 135 -15.39 13.60 19.45
C SER A 135 -15.92 14.88 18.79
N GLY A 136 -17.22 15.14 18.93
CA GLY A 136 -17.89 16.27 18.31
C GLY A 136 -18.22 16.04 16.83
N THR A 137 -19.36 16.59 16.41
CA THR A 137 -19.87 16.50 15.03
C THR A 137 -20.07 17.85 14.35
N ASP A 138 -19.67 18.95 15.00
CA ASP A 138 -19.71 20.27 14.37
C ASP A 138 -18.57 20.42 13.36
N VAL A 139 -18.91 20.36 12.08
CA VAL A 139 -17.95 20.52 10.98
C VAL A 139 -17.32 21.92 10.95
N ASN A 140 -17.99 22.94 11.50
CA ASN A 140 -17.47 24.30 11.54
C ASN A 140 -16.39 24.51 12.60
N ALA A 141 -16.26 23.59 13.56
CA ALA A 141 -15.18 23.57 14.54
C ALA A 141 -13.83 23.11 13.94
N LEU A 142 -13.85 22.47 12.76
CA LEU A 142 -12.64 22.10 12.03
C LEU A 142 -11.96 23.34 11.44
N ALA A 143 -10.65 23.26 11.19
CA ALA A 143 -9.90 24.32 10.51
C ALA A 143 -10.58 24.75 9.19
N ILE A 144 -10.52 26.03 8.84
CA ILE A 144 -11.26 26.58 7.68
C ILE A 144 -10.90 25.90 6.35
N ASN A 145 -9.66 25.44 6.22
CA ASN A 145 -9.13 24.73 5.06
C ASN A 145 -9.25 23.20 5.17
N HIS A 146 -9.93 22.67 6.19
CA HIS A 146 -10.05 21.23 6.40
C HIS A 146 -10.89 20.58 5.29
N PRO A 147 -10.44 19.49 4.63
CA PRO A 147 -11.18 18.86 3.53
C PRO A 147 -12.61 18.44 3.91
N ALA A 148 -12.81 17.84 5.08
CA ALA A 148 -14.14 17.56 5.65
C ALA A 148 -15.05 18.80 5.79
N ARG A 149 -14.49 19.97 6.15
CA ARG A 149 -15.27 21.22 6.25
C ARG A 149 -15.63 21.79 4.90
N LEU A 150 -14.72 21.70 3.95
CA LEU A 150 -14.96 22.13 2.58
C LEU A 150 -15.91 21.18 1.83
N ASN A 151 -16.00 19.92 2.26
CA ASN A 151 -16.78 18.87 1.62
C ASN A 151 -17.62 18.11 2.66
N PRO A 152 -18.64 18.74 3.28
CA PRO A 152 -19.43 18.11 4.33
C PRO A 152 -20.20 16.87 3.84
N SER A 153 -20.48 16.76 2.53
CA SER A 153 -21.09 15.57 1.91
C SER A 153 -20.20 14.32 1.97
N TRP A 154 -18.91 14.46 2.28
CA TRP A 154 -17.99 13.33 2.41
C TRP A 154 -18.14 12.60 3.74
N LEU A 155 -18.95 13.13 4.67
CA LEU A 155 -18.95 12.73 6.06
C LEU A 155 -20.18 11.90 6.42
N PHE A 156 -19.97 11.00 7.38
CA PHE A 156 -21.04 10.50 8.23
C PHE A 156 -20.61 10.63 9.69
N SER A 157 -21.60 10.69 10.59
CA SER A 157 -21.37 10.71 12.03
C SER A 157 -21.73 9.37 12.66
N TYR A 158 -21.00 9.00 13.70
CA TYR A 158 -21.29 7.83 14.52
C TYR A 158 -20.62 8.00 15.88
N ASN A 159 -21.29 7.63 16.98
CA ASN A 159 -20.79 7.76 18.36
C ASN A 159 -20.16 9.13 18.69
N ASN A 160 -20.86 10.22 18.32
CA ASN A 160 -20.40 11.59 18.53
C ASN A 160 -19.03 11.90 17.87
N ALA A 161 -18.72 11.31 16.73
CA ALA A 161 -17.54 11.63 15.94
C ALA A 161 -17.86 11.65 14.43
N LEU A 162 -17.01 12.33 13.65
CA LEU A 162 -17.08 12.42 12.20
C LEU A 162 -16.07 11.48 11.54
N TYR A 163 -16.49 10.88 10.44
CA TYR A 163 -15.68 9.98 9.62
C TYR A 163 -15.90 10.31 8.15
N TYR A 164 -14.85 10.19 7.33
CA TYR A 164 -14.98 10.15 5.89
C TYR A 164 -15.70 8.86 5.48
N ASN A 165 -16.69 8.96 4.59
CA ASN A 165 -17.43 7.82 4.05
C ASN A 165 -16.57 7.00 3.07
N PRO A 166 -16.19 5.74 3.39
CA PRO A 166 -15.33 4.92 2.53
C PRO A 166 -15.93 4.61 1.16
N GLU A 167 -17.25 4.71 1.00
CA GLU A 167 -17.97 4.35 -0.24
C GLU A 167 -17.78 5.40 -1.34
N LEU A 168 -17.48 6.65 -0.97
CA LEU A 168 -17.37 7.77 -1.89
C LEU A 168 -16.04 7.74 -2.66
N GLU A 169 -16.11 7.95 -3.97
CA GLU A 169 -14.94 7.99 -4.85
C GLU A 169 -14.01 9.15 -4.48
N GLU A 170 -14.57 10.31 -4.12
CA GLU A 170 -13.85 11.50 -3.72
C GLU A 170 -13.02 11.27 -2.46
N VAL A 171 -13.57 10.52 -1.49
CA VAL A 171 -12.87 10.14 -0.26
C VAL A 171 -11.70 9.20 -0.56
N LYS A 172 -11.90 8.21 -1.44
CA LYS A 172 -10.83 7.29 -1.85
C LYS A 172 -9.70 8.04 -2.56
N VAL A 173 -10.05 8.96 -3.48
CA VAL A 173 -9.06 9.80 -4.17
C VAL A 173 -8.33 10.71 -3.19
N HIS A 174 -9.04 11.32 -2.25
CA HIS A 174 -8.45 12.16 -1.20
C HIS A 174 -7.42 11.42 -0.34
N ILE A 175 -7.72 10.19 0.08
CA ILE A 175 -6.79 9.34 0.85
C ILE A 175 -5.58 8.97 -0.01
N VAL A 176 -5.78 8.59 -1.28
CA VAL A 176 -4.69 8.25 -2.20
C VAL A 176 -3.78 9.44 -2.47
N ASP A 177 -4.33 10.64 -2.70
CA ASP A 177 -3.54 11.85 -2.93
C ASP A 177 -2.79 12.28 -1.66
N THR A 178 -3.39 12.11 -0.46
CA THR A 178 -2.70 12.29 0.83
C THR A 178 -1.48 11.36 0.95
N VAL A 179 -1.64 10.08 0.62
CA VAL A 179 -0.50 9.13 0.64
C VAL A 179 0.57 9.50 -0.39
N LYS A 180 0.16 9.90 -1.60
CA LYS A 180 1.09 10.30 -2.65
C LYS A 180 1.89 11.55 -2.26
N GLU A 181 1.28 12.51 -1.58
CA GLU A 181 1.98 13.69 -1.07
C GLU A 181 3.13 13.27 -0.15
N ILE A 182 2.87 12.40 0.82
CA ILE A 182 3.89 11.89 1.74
C ILE A 182 4.97 11.11 0.97
N ALA A 183 4.55 10.12 0.17
CA ALA A 183 5.46 9.23 -0.55
C ALA A 183 6.32 9.98 -1.59
N THR A 184 5.86 11.11 -2.12
CA THR A 184 6.63 11.93 -3.06
C THR A 184 7.61 12.83 -2.31
N ASN A 185 7.13 13.54 -1.29
CA ASN A 185 7.88 14.65 -0.69
C ASN A 185 8.84 14.23 0.43
N TYR A 186 8.64 13.07 1.04
CA TYR A 186 9.44 12.61 2.17
C TYR A 186 10.18 11.31 1.83
N ASN A 187 11.33 11.10 2.46
CA ASN A 187 12.12 9.87 2.36
C ASN A 187 11.67 8.83 3.39
N VAL A 188 10.37 8.54 3.46
CA VAL A 188 9.84 7.52 4.37
C VAL A 188 10.17 6.12 3.86
N ASP A 189 10.39 5.16 4.76
CA ASP A 189 10.66 3.75 4.41
C ASP A 189 9.35 2.96 4.20
N GLY A 190 8.25 3.48 4.74
CA GLY A 190 6.94 2.91 4.49
C GLY A 190 5.77 3.82 4.79
N ILE A 191 4.62 3.40 4.27
CA ILE A 191 3.30 3.88 4.63
C ILE A 191 2.62 2.78 5.45
N HIS A 192 1.97 3.18 6.53
CA HIS A 192 1.31 2.28 7.48
C HIS A 192 -0.12 2.74 7.75
N PHE A 193 -1.10 1.85 7.62
CA PHE A 193 -2.44 2.06 8.21
C PHE A 193 -2.63 1.14 9.41
N ASP A 194 -3.36 1.58 10.41
CA ASP A 194 -3.78 0.77 11.55
C ASP A 194 -5.11 0.05 11.27
N ASP A 195 -5.90 -0.23 12.31
CA ASP A 195 -7.09 -1.07 12.29
C ASP A 195 -8.42 -0.29 12.09
N TYR A 196 -8.37 1.04 11.94
CA TYR A 196 -9.59 1.85 11.79
C TYR A 196 -10.03 1.98 10.32
N PHE A 197 -11.08 1.22 9.99
CA PHE A 197 -11.78 1.31 8.71
C PHE A 197 -13.15 1.99 8.90
N TYR A 198 -14.25 1.24 8.89
CA TYR A 198 -15.48 1.76 9.49
C TYR A 198 -15.34 1.79 11.01
N PRO A 199 -16.04 2.71 11.70
CA PRO A 199 -16.08 2.66 13.15
C PRO A 199 -16.72 1.34 13.61
N SER A 200 -16.13 0.75 14.64
CA SER A 200 -16.61 -0.51 15.21
C SER A 200 -18.09 -0.39 15.58
N SER A 201 -18.87 -1.43 15.25
CA SER A 201 -20.33 -1.49 15.46
C SER A 201 -21.16 -0.52 14.62
N TYR A 202 -20.61 0.07 13.55
CA TYR A 202 -21.39 0.87 12.61
C TYR A 202 -22.56 0.06 12.03
N PRO A 203 -23.82 0.49 12.23
CA PRO A 203 -24.98 -0.36 12.01
C PRO A 203 -25.19 -0.67 10.53
N LEU A 204 -25.73 -1.85 10.27
CA LEU A 204 -26.33 -2.19 8.98
C LEU A 204 -27.77 -1.69 8.93
N PRO A 205 -28.33 -1.40 7.75
CA PRO A 205 -29.75 -1.12 7.59
C PRO A 205 -30.63 -2.24 8.15
N ALA A 206 -31.85 -1.91 8.57
CA ALA A 206 -32.79 -2.90 9.08
C ALA A 206 -33.04 -4.02 8.04
N GLY A 207 -32.92 -5.28 8.46
CA GLY A 207 -33.09 -6.45 7.59
C GLY A 207 -31.84 -6.89 6.82
N GLU A 208 -30.76 -6.12 6.82
CA GLU A 208 -29.48 -6.55 6.25
C GLU A 208 -28.72 -7.50 7.20
N SER A 209 -28.14 -8.56 6.63
CA SER A 209 -27.28 -9.49 7.38
C SER A 209 -25.80 -9.06 7.31
N LYS A 210 -24.96 -9.64 8.18
CA LYS A 210 -23.50 -9.37 8.19
C LYS A 210 -22.78 -9.81 6.90
N ASP A 211 -23.42 -10.64 6.08
CA ASP A 211 -23.00 -11.08 4.75
C ASP A 211 -23.91 -10.53 3.63
N GLY A 212 -24.79 -9.59 3.96
CA GLY A 212 -25.72 -8.95 3.04
C GLY A 212 -25.07 -7.97 2.06
N THR A 213 -25.88 -7.39 1.18
CA THR A 213 -25.43 -6.51 0.08
C THR A 213 -24.67 -5.32 0.62
N VAL A 214 -25.18 -4.67 1.67
CA VAL A 214 -24.55 -3.47 2.24
C VAL A 214 -23.23 -3.81 2.92
N ALA A 215 -23.20 -4.90 3.71
CA ALA A 215 -21.97 -5.34 4.37
C ALA A 215 -20.86 -5.69 3.36
N ASN A 216 -21.22 -6.37 2.27
CA ASN A 216 -20.28 -6.68 1.18
C ASN A 216 -19.81 -5.42 0.45
N HIS A 217 -20.71 -4.44 0.22
CA HIS A 217 -20.34 -3.18 -0.39
C HIS A 217 -19.33 -2.40 0.45
N ARG A 218 -19.52 -2.33 1.77
CA ARG A 218 -18.59 -1.69 2.72
C ARG A 218 -17.19 -2.32 2.67
N ARG A 219 -17.11 -3.66 2.70
CA ARG A 219 -15.84 -4.39 2.52
C ARG A 219 -15.18 -4.08 1.18
N GLN A 220 -15.97 -4.06 0.10
CA GLN A 220 -15.45 -3.75 -1.22
C GLN A 220 -14.95 -2.30 -1.34
N ALA A 221 -15.60 -1.34 -0.67
CA ALA A 221 -15.18 0.05 -0.64
C ALA A 221 -13.81 0.22 0.05
N VAL A 222 -13.61 -0.50 1.16
CA VAL A 222 -12.31 -0.57 1.85
C VAL A 222 -11.25 -1.24 0.95
N ASN A 223 -11.57 -2.39 0.35
CA ASN A 223 -10.67 -3.11 -0.57
C ASN A 223 -10.23 -2.22 -1.74
N ASP A 224 -11.17 -1.48 -2.33
CA ASP A 224 -10.89 -0.53 -3.41
C ASP A 224 -9.88 0.53 -2.97
N MET A 225 -10.10 1.17 -1.81
CA MET A 225 -9.18 2.15 -1.23
C MET A 225 -7.77 1.56 -1.02
N VAL A 226 -7.67 0.40 -0.36
CA VAL A 226 -6.39 -0.29 -0.08
C VAL A 226 -5.64 -0.60 -1.38
N SER A 227 -6.33 -1.14 -2.39
CA SER A 227 -5.73 -1.47 -3.68
C SER A 227 -5.19 -0.22 -4.40
N ARG A 228 -5.89 0.91 -4.33
CA ARG A 228 -5.47 2.17 -4.96
C ARG A 228 -4.23 2.75 -4.29
N VAL A 229 -4.18 2.73 -2.96
CA VAL A 229 -3.00 3.15 -2.19
C VAL A 229 -1.80 2.27 -2.57
N SER A 230 -1.98 0.94 -2.62
CA SER A 230 -0.95 0.00 -3.05
C SER A 230 -0.39 0.34 -4.44
N TYR A 231 -1.26 0.53 -5.43
CA TYR A 231 -0.83 0.84 -6.78
C TYR A 231 -0.18 2.23 -6.90
N ALA A 232 -0.63 3.21 -6.12
CA ALA A 232 -0.03 4.54 -6.09
C ALA A 232 1.41 4.51 -5.55
N ILE A 233 1.64 3.81 -4.43
CA ILE A 233 2.98 3.65 -3.84
C ILE A 233 3.89 2.89 -4.80
N LYS A 234 3.42 1.77 -5.38
CA LYS A 234 4.17 1.00 -6.39
C LYS A 234 4.47 1.81 -7.65
N ALA A 235 3.62 2.76 -8.04
CA ALA A 235 3.89 3.66 -9.15
C ALA A 235 5.00 4.65 -8.80
N ILE A 236 4.96 5.26 -7.60
CA ILE A 236 5.99 6.18 -7.12
C ILE A 236 7.35 5.48 -7.00
N ASN A 237 7.40 4.29 -6.41
CA ASN A 237 8.63 3.51 -6.29
C ASN A 237 9.27 3.28 -7.67
N ARG A 238 8.47 2.90 -8.67
CA ARG A 238 8.96 2.71 -10.05
C ARG A 238 9.40 4.00 -10.72
N SER A 239 8.66 5.11 -10.55
CA SER A 239 8.97 6.37 -11.25
C SER A 239 10.10 7.17 -10.61
N SER A 240 10.34 6.98 -9.32
CA SER A 240 11.25 7.81 -8.52
C SER A 240 12.41 7.03 -7.91
N GLY A 241 12.53 5.73 -8.20
CA GLY A 241 13.59 4.87 -7.65
C GLY A 241 13.51 4.68 -6.14
N LYS A 242 12.37 4.98 -5.53
CA LYS A 242 12.14 4.80 -4.09
C LYS A 242 11.76 3.35 -3.79
N ASN A 243 11.89 2.95 -2.52
CA ASN A 243 11.51 1.62 -2.04
C ASN A 243 10.59 1.73 -0.81
N ILE A 244 9.48 2.45 -0.97
CA ILE A 244 8.50 2.68 0.10
C ILE A 244 7.63 1.43 0.21
N SER A 245 7.62 0.80 1.39
CA SER A 245 6.72 -0.31 1.70
C SER A 245 5.30 0.16 2.04
N PHE A 246 4.29 -0.62 1.71
CA PHE A 246 2.91 -0.41 2.18
C PHE A 246 2.45 -1.57 3.04
N GLY A 247 1.99 -1.28 4.26
CA GLY A 247 1.38 -2.30 5.10
C GLY A 247 0.29 -1.77 6.01
N ILE A 248 -0.44 -2.73 6.57
CA ILE A 248 -1.62 -2.47 7.39
C ILE A 248 -1.55 -3.33 8.65
N SER A 249 -1.94 -2.76 9.79
CA SER A 249 -2.09 -3.43 11.08
C SER A 249 -3.56 -3.66 11.41
N PRO A 250 -4.21 -4.72 10.89
CA PRO A 250 -5.60 -5.00 11.19
C PRO A 250 -5.76 -5.60 12.60
N ALA A 251 -6.99 -5.61 13.13
CA ALA A 251 -7.31 -6.37 14.32
C ALA A 251 -6.92 -7.86 14.17
N GLY A 252 -6.47 -8.49 15.26
CA GLY A 252 -5.85 -9.82 15.22
C GLY A 252 -6.75 -10.98 14.77
N ILE A 253 -8.07 -10.81 14.75
CA ILE A 253 -9.02 -11.82 14.26
C ILE A 253 -9.67 -11.29 12.98
N TRP A 254 -9.41 -11.95 11.84
CA TRP A 254 -10.12 -11.67 10.58
C TRP A 254 -11.56 -12.21 10.64
N LYS A 255 -11.69 -13.52 10.82
CA LYS A 255 -12.93 -14.26 11.07
C LYS A 255 -12.66 -15.42 12.03
N ASN A 256 -13.67 -15.78 12.81
CA ASN A 256 -13.72 -17.00 13.60
C ASN A 256 -14.07 -18.19 12.68
N ASN A 257 -13.58 -19.38 13.02
CA ASN A 257 -13.86 -20.61 12.28
C ASN A 257 -15.36 -21.01 12.29
N THR A 258 -16.12 -20.51 13.26
CA THR A 258 -17.58 -20.68 13.35
C THR A 258 -18.35 -19.78 12.37
N SER A 259 -17.77 -18.65 11.97
CA SER A 259 -18.34 -17.77 10.93
C SER A 259 -17.90 -18.21 9.52
N ASP A 260 -16.69 -18.75 9.38
CA ASP A 260 -16.12 -19.19 8.10
C ASP A 260 -15.08 -20.29 8.37
N PRO A 261 -15.15 -21.47 7.73
CA PRO A 261 -14.22 -22.57 8.01
C PRO A 261 -12.74 -22.24 7.72
N LEU A 262 -12.46 -21.16 6.98
CA LEU A 262 -11.10 -20.66 6.73
C LEU A 262 -10.61 -19.69 7.82
N GLY A 263 -11.47 -19.31 8.77
CA GLY A 263 -11.16 -18.45 9.90
C GLY A 263 -10.28 -19.13 10.96
N SER A 264 -9.81 -18.33 11.92
CA SER A 264 -9.01 -18.81 13.04
C SER A 264 -9.86 -19.56 14.06
N ALA A 265 -9.26 -20.50 14.79
CA ALA A 265 -9.91 -21.22 15.89
C ALA A 265 -10.10 -20.31 17.12
N THR A 266 -10.95 -19.31 16.97
CA THR A 266 -11.20 -18.21 17.92
C THR A 266 -12.69 -17.94 18.07
N SER A 267 -13.05 -17.11 19.05
CA SER A 267 -14.43 -16.67 19.29
C SER A 267 -14.50 -15.19 19.68
N GLY A 268 -13.48 -14.41 19.31
CA GLY A 268 -13.41 -12.97 19.55
C GLY A 268 -14.12 -12.13 18.48
N ASN A 269 -13.96 -10.81 18.56
CA ASN A 269 -14.53 -9.88 17.59
C ASN A 269 -13.83 -10.00 16.22
N GLU A 270 -14.60 -10.02 15.14
CA GLU A 270 -14.11 -10.30 13.78
C GLU A 270 -13.97 -9.01 12.97
N ALA A 271 -12.76 -8.67 12.53
CA ALA A 271 -12.48 -7.45 11.75
C ALA A 271 -13.30 -7.39 10.45
N TYR A 272 -13.54 -8.55 9.83
CA TYR A 272 -14.32 -8.69 8.60
C TYR A 272 -15.76 -8.18 8.73
N TYR A 273 -16.34 -8.27 9.94
CA TYR A 273 -17.72 -7.87 10.22
C TYR A 273 -17.82 -6.54 10.99
N SER A 274 -16.93 -6.33 11.96
CA SER A 274 -17.03 -5.18 12.88
C SER A 274 -16.55 -3.87 12.27
N VAL A 275 -15.53 -3.91 11.41
CA VAL A 275 -14.94 -2.74 10.76
C VAL A 275 -14.83 -2.89 9.24
N TYR A 276 -15.36 -4.00 8.69
CA TYR A 276 -15.35 -4.33 7.26
C TYR A 276 -13.94 -4.44 6.66
N ALA A 277 -12.97 -4.89 7.47
CA ALA A 277 -11.58 -5.09 7.07
C ALA A 277 -11.35 -6.52 6.58
N ASP A 278 -11.14 -6.69 5.26
CA ASP A 278 -10.89 -8.00 4.66
C ASP A 278 -9.40 -8.23 4.38
N ALA A 279 -8.64 -8.34 5.47
CA ALA A 279 -7.18 -8.53 5.44
C ALA A 279 -6.71 -9.72 4.58
N ARG A 280 -7.48 -10.81 4.54
CA ARG A 280 -7.17 -11.97 3.71
C ARG A 280 -7.19 -11.63 2.22
N THR A 281 -8.16 -10.85 1.77
CA THR A 281 -8.23 -10.36 0.39
C THR A 281 -7.03 -9.47 0.04
N TRP A 282 -6.57 -8.61 0.97
CA TRP A 282 -5.43 -7.74 0.73
C TRP A 282 -4.12 -8.52 0.52
N ILE A 283 -3.90 -9.55 1.34
CA ILE A 283 -2.76 -10.47 1.22
C ILE A 283 -2.82 -11.22 -0.11
N GLN A 284 -3.94 -11.88 -0.42
CA GLN A 284 -4.08 -12.73 -1.61
C GLN A 284 -3.91 -11.97 -2.93
N ASN A 285 -4.29 -10.70 -2.95
CA ASN A 285 -4.12 -9.85 -4.13
C ASN A 285 -2.73 -9.19 -4.21
N GLY A 286 -1.86 -9.39 -3.21
CA GLY A 286 -0.53 -8.78 -3.13
C GLY A 286 -0.61 -7.25 -3.05
N TRP A 287 -1.64 -6.72 -2.38
CA TRP A 287 -1.78 -5.27 -2.19
C TRP A 287 -0.89 -4.74 -1.08
N LEU A 288 -0.42 -5.60 -0.17
CA LEU A 288 0.44 -5.21 0.94
C LEU A 288 1.84 -5.81 0.78
N ASP A 289 2.86 -5.01 1.04
CA ASP A 289 4.24 -5.48 1.19
C ASP A 289 4.43 -6.15 2.56
N TYR A 290 3.68 -5.70 3.58
CA TYR A 290 3.62 -6.37 4.89
C TYR A 290 2.24 -6.25 5.55
N ILE A 291 1.96 -7.17 6.48
CA ILE A 291 0.79 -7.12 7.34
C ILE A 291 1.19 -7.32 8.81
N THR A 292 0.53 -6.59 9.71
CA THR A 292 0.81 -6.62 11.15
C THR A 292 -0.45 -6.89 11.98
N PRO A 293 -0.99 -8.12 12.04
CA PRO A 293 -2.15 -8.40 12.89
C PRO A 293 -1.89 -8.04 14.36
N GLN A 294 -2.84 -7.33 14.97
CA GLN A 294 -2.83 -6.93 16.37
C GLN A 294 -3.21 -8.10 17.28
N ILE A 295 -2.26 -8.97 17.60
CA ILE A 295 -2.46 -10.13 18.49
C ILE A 295 -2.20 -9.69 19.94
N TYR A 296 -3.11 -8.89 20.49
CA TYR A 296 -2.94 -8.25 21.81
C TYR A 296 -3.42 -9.12 22.97
N TRP A 297 -3.49 -10.44 22.78
CA TRP A 297 -3.90 -11.40 23.79
C TRP A 297 -2.71 -12.20 24.31
N GLU A 298 -2.84 -12.72 25.52
CA GLU A 298 -1.91 -13.63 26.15
C GLU A 298 -1.92 -15.02 25.48
N THR A 299 -0.82 -15.77 25.67
CA THR A 299 -0.79 -17.19 25.33
C THR A 299 -1.79 -17.94 26.22
N GLY A 300 -2.57 -18.85 25.63
CA GLY A 300 -3.65 -19.57 26.28
C GLY A 300 -4.99 -18.83 26.39
N HIS A 301 -5.12 -17.62 25.82
CA HIS A 301 -6.36 -16.84 25.94
C HIS A 301 -7.58 -17.58 25.32
N ALA A 302 -8.62 -17.80 26.12
CA ALA A 302 -9.74 -18.69 25.78
C ALA A 302 -10.47 -18.34 24.46
N LYS A 303 -10.53 -17.06 24.07
CA LYS A 303 -11.23 -16.62 22.85
C LYS A 303 -10.32 -16.26 21.68
N ALA A 304 -9.03 -16.07 21.96
CA ALA A 304 -8.10 -15.43 21.02
C ALA A 304 -6.65 -15.79 21.39
N ASP A 305 -6.39 -17.08 21.56
CA ASP A 305 -5.08 -17.59 21.95
C ASP A 305 -3.98 -17.08 21.01
N TYR A 306 -2.89 -16.58 21.60
CA TYR A 306 -1.80 -15.94 20.87
C TYR A 306 -1.17 -16.88 19.83
N GLU A 307 -0.76 -18.09 20.22
CA GLU A 307 -0.09 -19.02 19.31
C GLU A 307 -1.04 -19.51 18.20
N THR A 308 -2.32 -19.74 18.53
CA THR A 308 -3.36 -20.06 17.55
C THR A 308 -3.46 -18.98 16.47
N LEU A 309 -3.43 -17.71 16.86
CA LEU A 309 -3.47 -16.59 15.91
C LEU A 309 -2.17 -16.44 15.13
N VAL A 310 -1.00 -16.55 15.75
CA VAL A 310 0.30 -16.51 15.06
C VAL A 310 0.38 -17.61 13.99
N LYS A 311 -0.03 -18.84 14.33
CA LYS A 311 -0.11 -19.96 13.38
C LYS A 311 -1.05 -19.65 12.22
N TRP A 312 -2.25 -19.12 12.52
CA TRP A 312 -3.23 -18.83 11.48
C TRP A 312 -2.76 -17.75 10.51
N TRP A 313 -2.17 -16.66 11.03
CA TRP A 313 -1.62 -15.57 10.20
C TRP A 313 -0.40 -16.00 9.40
N SER A 314 0.46 -16.84 9.99
CA SER A 314 1.60 -17.45 9.28
C SER A 314 1.13 -18.21 8.05
N ASN A 315 0.03 -18.98 8.17
CA ASN A 315 -0.56 -19.69 7.04
C ASN A 315 -1.19 -18.75 5.99
N GLN A 316 -1.68 -17.57 6.36
CA GLN A 316 -2.30 -16.65 5.38
C GLN A 316 -1.29 -16.06 4.40
N VAL A 317 -0.03 -15.91 4.81
CA VAL A 317 1.01 -15.31 3.96
C VAL A 317 1.81 -16.33 3.15
N VAL A 318 1.61 -17.64 3.37
CA VAL A 318 2.27 -18.69 2.59
C VAL A 318 1.98 -18.55 1.10
N GLY A 319 3.03 -18.58 0.28
CA GLY A 319 2.93 -18.43 -1.17
C GLY A 319 2.67 -17.00 -1.65
N THR A 320 2.72 -16.02 -0.75
CA THR A 320 2.61 -14.59 -1.08
C THR A 320 3.94 -13.86 -0.85
N SER A 321 4.05 -12.64 -1.35
CA SER A 321 5.18 -11.75 -1.04
C SER A 321 4.93 -10.84 0.17
N THR A 322 3.79 -10.98 0.84
CA THR A 322 3.43 -10.13 1.98
C THR A 322 4.15 -10.64 3.21
N LYS A 323 5.02 -9.81 3.79
CA LYS A 323 5.71 -10.12 5.04
C LYS A 323 4.75 -10.11 6.22
N LEU A 324 4.94 -11.01 7.18
CA LEU A 324 4.15 -11.03 8.42
C LEU A 324 4.98 -10.47 9.58
N TYR A 325 4.45 -9.44 10.22
CA TYR A 325 4.95 -8.94 11.51
C TYR A 325 3.87 -9.14 12.57
N ILE A 326 4.23 -9.37 13.83
CA ILE A 326 3.21 -9.53 14.89
C ILE A 326 3.07 -8.23 15.69
N GLY A 327 1.83 -7.73 15.80
CA GLY A 327 1.50 -6.61 16.68
C GLY A 327 1.44 -7.08 18.13
N GLN A 328 2.33 -6.55 18.97
CA GLN A 328 2.51 -6.95 20.36
C GLN A 328 1.85 -5.96 21.32
N GLY A 329 0.84 -6.41 22.07
CA GLY A 329 0.01 -5.57 22.95
C GLY A 329 0.61 -5.30 24.33
N ILE A 330 1.85 -4.82 24.41
CA ILE A 330 2.58 -4.63 25.68
C ILE A 330 1.98 -3.57 26.61
N TYR A 331 1.00 -2.79 26.16
CA TYR A 331 0.17 -1.95 27.03
C TYR A 331 -0.73 -2.75 27.99
N ARG A 332 -0.91 -4.06 27.78
CA ARG A 332 -1.62 -4.97 28.70
C ARG A 332 -0.62 -5.66 29.59
N ASP A 333 -0.81 -5.59 30.91
CA ASP A 333 0.12 -6.17 31.89
C ASP A 333 0.34 -7.67 31.67
N VAL A 334 -0.73 -8.41 31.36
CA VAL A 334 -0.64 -9.85 31.07
C VAL A 334 0.25 -10.15 29.88
N VAL A 335 0.22 -9.33 28.82
CA VAL A 335 1.07 -9.48 27.63
C VAL A 335 2.50 -9.03 27.93
N ALA A 336 2.67 -7.85 28.54
CA ALA A 336 3.97 -7.31 28.93
C ALA A 336 4.76 -8.27 29.84
N THR A 337 4.07 -8.93 30.76
CA THR A 337 4.64 -9.92 31.68
C THR A 337 5.21 -11.14 30.93
N GLN A 338 4.68 -11.50 29.76
CA GLN A 338 5.07 -12.72 29.03
C GLN A 338 5.63 -12.44 27.63
N ILE A 339 6.09 -11.22 27.36
CA ILE A 339 6.48 -10.82 26.00
C ILE A 339 7.64 -11.67 25.45
N ASP A 340 8.55 -12.14 26.31
CA ASP A 340 9.59 -13.11 25.99
C ASP A 340 9.03 -14.46 25.52
N THR A 341 7.98 -14.96 26.18
CA THR A 341 7.26 -16.17 25.79
C THR A 341 6.60 -16.00 24.42
N GLN A 342 5.99 -14.84 24.16
CA GLN A 342 5.39 -14.55 22.85
C GLN A 342 6.42 -14.43 21.73
N LEU A 343 7.58 -13.83 22.02
CA LEU A 343 8.69 -13.78 21.07
C LEU A 343 9.24 -15.18 20.75
N ALA A 344 9.34 -16.06 21.76
CA ALA A 344 9.70 -17.46 21.55
C ALA A 344 8.64 -18.24 20.74
N VAL A 345 7.34 -17.92 20.89
CA VAL A 345 6.29 -18.47 20.02
C VAL A 345 6.51 -18.05 18.56
N ASN A 346 6.81 -16.77 18.32
CA ASN A 346 7.03 -16.26 16.95
C ASN A 346 8.17 -17.00 16.23
N GLU A 347 9.23 -17.37 16.92
CA GLU A 347 10.37 -18.11 16.35
C GLU A 347 10.01 -19.49 15.78
N LYS A 348 8.91 -20.09 16.24
CA LYS A 348 8.43 -21.37 15.71
C LYS A 348 7.90 -21.25 14.28
N TYR A 349 7.61 -20.04 13.80
CA TYR A 349 6.96 -19.78 12.52
C TYR A 349 7.87 -18.96 11.61
N THR A 350 8.48 -19.61 10.62
CA THR A 350 9.44 -18.97 9.69
C THR A 350 8.86 -17.84 8.85
N GLN A 351 7.52 -17.76 8.75
CA GLN A 351 6.81 -16.67 8.07
C GLN A 351 6.80 -15.38 8.89
N VAL A 352 6.99 -15.45 10.21
CA VAL A 352 7.05 -14.27 11.08
C VAL A 352 8.41 -13.61 10.94
N GLU A 353 8.44 -12.46 10.26
CA GLU A 353 9.66 -11.70 9.98
C GLU A 353 9.92 -10.56 10.98
N GLY A 354 9.12 -10.43 12.03
CA GLY A 354 9.33 -9.41 13.05
C GLY A 354 8.14 -9.12 13.96
N SER A 355 8.31 -8.10 14.79
CA SER A 355 7.31 -7.63 15.76
C SER A 355 7.20 -6.11 15.72
N ILE A 356 6.00 -5.59 15.99
CA ILE A 356 5.77 -4.16 16.23
C ILE A 356 5.06 -4.02 17.58
N TYR A 357 5.62 -3.25 18.50
CA TYR A 357 5.07 -3.12 19.86
C TYR A 357 4.10 -1.94 19.99
N PHE A 358 2.98 -2.16 20.67
CA PHE A 358 2.03 -1.12 21.05
C PHE A 358 2.06 -0.90 22.58
N SER A 359 2.55 0.25 23.08
CA SER A 359 3.17 1.37 22.33
C SER A 359 4.48 1.86 22.98
N LEU A 360 5.07 2.90 22.39
CA LEU A 360 6.32 3.52 22.85
C LEU A 360 6.34 3.78 24.35
N ARG A 361 5.29 4.40 24.90
CA ARG A 361 5.22 4.76 26.32
C ARG A 361 5.31 3.53 27.23
N ASP A 362 4.60 2.45 26.90
CA ASP A 362 4.61 1.23 27.71
C ASP A 362 5.97 0.52 27.64
N LEU A 363 6.62 0.54 26.47
CA LEU A 363 7.99 0.05 26.33
C LEU A 363 8.97 0.87 27.17
N LEU A 364 9.00 2.20 27.02
CA LEU A 364 10.01 3.02 27.69
C LEU A 364 9.83 3.07 29.21
N SER A 365 8.58 3.06 29.69
CA SER A 365 8.25 2.94 31.11
C SER A 365 8.55 1.55 31.71
N ASN A 366 8.98 0.59 30.89
CA ASN A 366 9.29 -0.77 31.30
C ASN A 366 8.09 -1.47 31.97
N ARG A 367 6.87 -1.27 31.45
CA ARG A 367 5.67 -1.88 32.00
C ARG A 367 5.90 -3.39 32.17
N MET A 368 5.75 -3.89 33.39
CA MET A 368 5.95 -5.30 33.77
C MET A 368 7.28 -5.93 33.31
N GLY A 369 8.36 -5.12 33.22
CA GLY A 369 9.68 -5.59 32.80
C GLY A 369 9.81 -5.84 31.28
N SER A 370 8.85 -5.38 30.47
CA SER A 370 8.81 -5.62 29.03
C SER A 370 10.03 -5.06 28.28
N LYS A 371 10.54 -3.89 28.67
CA LYS A 371 11.75 -3.29 28.07
C LYS A 371 12.96 -4.20 28.24
N ASP A 372 13.15 -4.70 29.46
CA ASP A 372 14.30 -5.52 29.79
C ASP A 372 14.22 -6.85 29.06
N LYS A 373 13.04 -7.48 29.02
CA LYS A 373 12.79 -8.72 28.28
C LYS A 373 13.05 -8.54 26.77
N ILE A 374 12.51 -7.50 26.16
CA ILE A 374 12.69 -7.21 24.73
C ILE A 374 14.16 -6.88 24.43
N SER A 375 14.81 -6.05 25.26
CA SER A 375 16.22 -5.70 25.07
C SER A 375 17.13 -6.92 25.20
N ASN A 376 16.91 -7.76 26.21
CA ASN A 376 17.67 -8.99 26.41
C ASN A 376 17.46 -9.96 25.24
N TYR A 377 16.22 -10.12 24.78
CA TYR A 377 15.89 -10.94 23.62
C TYR A 377 16.63 -10.46 22.36
N TYR A 378 16.65 -9.15 22.07
CA TYR A 378 17.33 -8.61 20.90
C TYR A 378 18.85 -8.56 21.00
N LYS A 379 19.41 -8.52 22.22
CA LYS A 379 20.85 -8.71 22.45
C LYS A 379 21.27 -10.16 22.22
N ALA A 380 20.44 -11.13 22.65
CA ALA A 380 20.68 -12.54 22.41
C ALA A 380 20.52 -12.93 20.93
N ASN A 381 19.68 -12.19 20.19
CA ASN A 381 19.42 -12.40 18.77
C ASN A 381 19.83 -11.16 17.98
N PRO A 382 21.12 -10.84 17.76
CA PRO A 382 21.51 -9.65 17.02
C PRO A 382 21.11 -9.73 15.54
N VAL A 383 20.65 -8.61 14.94
CA VAL A 383 20.53 -8.55 13.47
C VAL A 383 21.93 -8.55 12.89
N THR A 384 22.29 -9.58 12.11
CA THR A 384 23.50 -9.55 11.30
C THR A 384 23.29 -8.61 10.12
N GLY A 385 23.71 -7.35 10.25
CA GLY A 385 23.92 -6.48 9.10
C GLY A 385 25.33 -6.70 8.54
N THR A 386 25.46 -6.80 7.21
CA THR A 386 26.74 -6.61 6.52
C THR A 386 27.25 -5.20 6.82
N GLY A 387 28.02 -5.08 7.90
CA GLY A 387 28.71 -3.86 8.25
C GLY A 387 29.75 -3.55 7.19
N ASN A 388 29.57 -2.43 6.49
CA ASN A 388 30.69 -1.72 5.92
C ASN A 388 31.59 -1.30 7.10
N THR A 389 32.61 -2.09 7.40
CA THR A 389 33.66 -1.73 8.36
C THR A 389 34.53 -0.65 7.72
N GLY A 390 34.09 0.61 7.83
CA GLY A 390 34.96 1.76 7.67
C GLY A 390 35.93 1.83 8.84
N SER A 391 36.97 1.01 8.81
CA SER A 391 38.16 1.23 9.65
C SER A 391 38.94 2.37 9.02
N GLY A 392 38.80 3.56 9.61
CA GLY A 392 39.62 4.72 9.28
C GLY A 392 41.08 4.45 9.63
N GLY A 393 41.87 4.08 8.62
CA GLY A 393 43.32 4.05 8.64
C GLY A 393 43.85 4.98 7.55
N ASN A 394 44.34 6.14 7.97
CA ASN A 394 44.95 7.16 7.12
C ASN A 394 46.32 6.68 6.61
N SER A 395 46.54 6.64 5.29
CA SER A 395 47.89 6.79 4.73
C SER A 395 47.87 7.29 3.29
N SER A 396 48.60 8.38 3.11
CA SER A 396 48.90 9.08 1.86
C SER A 396 49.93 8.31 1.02
N ASN A 397 49.69 8.14 -0.28
CA ASN A 397 50.51 8.76 -1.35
C ASN A 397 50.16 8.23 -2.75
N ASN A 398 49.80 9.20 -3.62
CA ASN A 398 50.36 9.51 -4.94
C ASN A 398 50.61 8.40 -6.00
N GLY A 399 50.09 8.62 -7.22
CA GLY A 399 50.83 8.30 -8.45
C GLY A 399 50.15 7.48 -9.56
N ASN A 400 49.39 8.18 -10.41
CA ASN A 400 49.42 8.14 -11.89
C ASN A 400 48.80 6.98 -12.74
N SER A 401 47.86 7.42 -13.59
CA SER A 401 47.70 7.17 -15.05
C SER A 401 47.29 5.81 -15.64
N ASN A 402 46.09 5.86 -16.26
CA ASN A 402 45.62 5.26 -17.53
C ASN A 402 45.58 3.74 -17.70
N THR A 403 44.37 3.23 -17.98
CA THR A 403 44.02 2.64 -19.29
C THR A 403 42.50 2.43 -19.41
N GLU A 404 41.93 2.91 -20.52
CA GLU A 404 40.60 2.58 -21.01
C GLU A 404 40.56 1.14 -21.53
N ASN A 405 39.49 0.40 -21.24
CA ASN A 405 38.67 -0.23 -22.29
C ASN A 405 37.38 -0.80 -21.70
N GLY A 406 36.25 -0.36 -22.26
CA GLY A 406 34.92 -0.84 -21.91
C GLY A 406 34.53 -2.11 -22.65
N THR A 407 33.52 -2.81 -22.12
CA THR A 407 32.55 -3.58 -22.90
C THR A 407 31.20 -3.52 -22.19
N GLY A 408 30.20 -3.04 -22.94
CA GLY A 408 28.85 -2.72 -22.45
C GLY A 408 27.94 -3.94 -22.32
N SER A 409 27.04 -3.86 -21.34
CA SER A 409 25.92 -4.78 -21.14
C SER A 409 24.71 -4.32 -21.96
N GLY A 410 24.15 -5.25 -22.73
CA GLY A 410 23.06 -5.02 -23.67
C GLY A 410 21.73 -4.63 -23.03
N SER A 411 21.20 -3.49 -23.46
CA SER A 411 19.86 -3.00 -23.18
C SER A 411 18.84 -3.79 -24.03
N SER A 412 17.84 -4.42 -23.39
CA SER A 412 16.69 -5.00 -24.10
C SER A 412 15.60 -3.94 -24.25
N SER A 413 15.34 -3.57 -25.51
CA SER A 413 14.35 -2.57 -25.92
C SER A 413 12.92 -3.05 -25.66
N SER A 414 12.09 -2.21 -25.05
CA SER A 414 10.66 -2.45 -24.84
C SER A 414 9.87 -2.37 -26.16
N ASN A 415 9.21 -3.47 -26.55
CA ASN A 415 8.41 -3.58 -27.77
C ASN A 415 6.95 -3.08 -27.62
N VAL A 416 6.72 -2.14 -26.70
CA VAL A 416 5.36 -1.65 -26.39
C VAL A 416 5.07 -0.39 -27.19
N ASN A 417 4.11 -0.46 -28.10
CA ASN A 417 3.56 0.74 -28.74
C ASN A 417 2.66 1.50 -27.73
N PRO A 418 3.05 2.71 -27.27
CA PRO A 418 2.28 3.48 -26.27
C PRO A 418 0.94 4.00 -26.82
N ASN A 419 0.79 4.05 -28.14
CA ASN A 419 -0.42 4.50 -28.83
C ASN A 419 -1.33 3.34 -29.27
N ALA A 420 -1.18 2.17 -28.65
CA ALA A 420 -1.93 0.97 -29.01
C ALA A 420 -3.36 0.92 -28.42
N VAL A 421 -3.65 1.74 -27.40
CA VAL A 421 -4.98 1.74 -26.74
C VAL A 421 -6.08 2.13 -27.74
N GLY A 422 -7.11 1.30 -27.81
CA GLY A 422 -8.24 1.44 -28.73
C GLY A 422 -8.00 0.89 -30.13
N LYS A 423 -6.80 0.38 -30.44
CA LYS A 423 -6.46 -0.22 -31.74
C LYS A 423 -6.68 -1.72 -31.76
N THR A 424 -6.82 -2.27 -32.96
CA THR A 424 -6.78 -3.71 -33.19
C THR A 424 -5.34 -4.16 -33.31
N GLY A 425 -4.93 -5.12 -32.50
CA GLY A 425 -3.67 -5.85 -32.63
C GLY A 425 -3.89 -7.21 -33.28
N VAL A 426 -2.87 -7.70 -33.99
CA VAL A 426 -2.82 -9.04 -34.58
C VAL A 426 -1.75 -9.85 -33.86
N VAL A 427 -2.14 -11.01 -33.35
CA VAL A 427 -1.24 -11.93 -32.64
C VAL A 427 -0.21 -12.50 -33.62
N SER A 428 1.08 -12.38 -33.31
CA SER A 428 2.18 -12.90 -34.14
C SER A 428 2.69 -14.27 -33.69
N ALA A 429 2.46 -14.68 -32.44
CA ALA A 429 2.90 -15.97 -31.90
C ALA A 429 2.01 -17.14 -32.35
N THR A 430 2.59 -18.32 -32.57
CA THR A 430 1.85 -19.57 -32.88
C THR A 430 0.80 -19.90 -31.82
N THR A 431 1.10 -19.64 -30.55
CA THR A 431 0.13 -19.65 -29.45
C THR A 431 0.49 -18.56 -28.44
N LEU A 432 -0.50 -17.73 -28.11
CA LEU A 432 -0.40 -16.67 -27.10
C LEU A 432 -1.39 -16.92 -25.97
N ASN A 433 -0.87 -16.93 -24.74
CA ASN A 433 -1.69 -17.02 -23.53
C ASN A 433 -2.31 -15.65 -23.22
N ILE A 434 -3.63 -15.61 -23.11
CA ILE A 434 -4.39 -14.50 -22.53
C ILE A 434 -4.57 -14.82 -21.04
N ARG A 435 -4.09 -13.95 -20.17
CA ARG A 435 -4.02 -14.20 -18.73
C ARG A 435 -4.96 -13.29 -17.95
N SER A 436 -5.32 -13.68 -16.73
CA SER A 436 -6.15 -12.83 -15.86
C SER A 436 -5.43 -11.55 -15.38
N GLY A 437 -4.10 -11.47 -15.53
CA GLY A 437 -3.28 -10.31 -15.16
C GLY A 437 -2.02 -10.14 -16.02
N ALA A 438 -1.41 -8.94 -15.98
CA ALA A 438 -0.26 -8.51 -16.77
C ALA A 438 1.09 -9.13 -16.35
N ARG A 439 1.15 -10.45 -16.13
CA ARG A 439 2.35 -11.21 -15.74
C ARG A 439 2.27 -12.65 -16.25
N THR A 440 3.41 -13.32 -16.42
CA THR A 440 3.51 -14.69 -16.93
C THR A 440 3.04 -15.77 -15.95
N ASP A 441 2.94 -15.45 -14.67
CA ASP A 441 2.49 -16.34 -13.59
C ASP A 441 0.97 -16.33 -13.37
N ARG A 442 0.23 -15.47 -14.08
CA ARG A 442 -1.23 -15.36 -13.93
C ARG A 442 -1.97 -16.48 -14.67
N PRO A 443 -3.09 -16.98 -14.13
CA PRO A 443 -3.92 -17.98 -14.79
C PRO A 443 -4.24 -17.64 -16.24
N VAL A 444 -4.13 -18.63 -17.12
CA VAL A 444 -4.50 -18.49 -18.54
C VAL A 444 -6.01 -18.57 -18.64
N VAL A 445 -6.65 -17.47 -19.05
CA VAL A 445 -8.10 -17.37 -19.23
C VAL A 445 -8.53 -17.68 -20.67
N ALA A 446 -7.60 -17.60 -21.62
CA ALA A 446 -7.78 -18.09 -22.99
C ALA A 446 -6.42 -18.33 -23.66
N LYS A 447 -6.39 -19.14 -24.72
CA LYS A 447 -5.25 -19.27 -25.63
C LYS A 447 -5.70 -18.89 -27.03
N VAL A 448 -4.87 -18.13 -27.74
CA VAL A 448 -5.17 -17.66 -29.10
C VAL A 448 -3.99 -17.95 -30.03
N SER A 449 -4.27 -18.23 -31.29
CA SER A 449 -3.25 -18.56 -32.29
C SER A 449 -2.79 -17.33 -33.09
N SER A 450 -1.72 -17.49 -33.85
CA SER A 450 -1.22 -16.47 -34.78
C SER A 450 -2.34 -16.02 -35.73
N GLY A 451 -2.37 -14.73 -36.06
CA GLY A 451 -3.41 -14.11 -36.88
C GLY A 451 -4.66 -13.69 -36.10
N THR A 452 -4.81 -14.07 -34.83
CA THR A 452 -5.98 -13.65 -34.01
C THR A 452 -5.98 -12.13 -33.84
N LYS A 453 -7.11 -11.50 -34.18
CA LYS A 453 -7.34 -10.07 -33.93
C LYS A 453 -7.84 -9.83 -32.52
N VAL A 454 -7.29 -8.82 -31.85
CA VAL A 454 -7.67 -8.43 -30.49
C VAL A 454 -7.80 -6.92 -30.37
N THR A 455 -8.76 -6.42 -29.59
CA THR A 455 -8.86 -4.98 -29.29
C THR A 455 -8.06 -4.66 -28.06
N ILE A 456 -7.14 -3.69 -28.13
CA ILE A 456 -6.31 -3.28 -27.00
C ILE A 456 -7.06 -2.24 -26.17
N LEU A 457 -7.32 -2.53 -24.90
CA LEU A 457 -8.11 -1.72 -23.98
C LEU A 457 -7.25 -0.82 -23.08
N SER A 458 -6.06 -1.28 -22.71
CA SER A 458 -5.10 -0.54 -21.86
C SER A 458 -3.70 -1.14 -21.95
N ILE A 459 -2.69 -0.38 -21.53
CA ILE A 459 -1.29 -0.78 -21.50
C ILE A 459 -0.83 -0.79 -20.04
N LEU A 460 -0.09 -1.83 -19.62
CA LEU A 460 0.55 -1.91 -18.31
C LEU A 460 1.91 -2.58 -18.45
N GLY A 461 2.99 -1.79 -18.42
CA GLY A 461 4.34 -2.30 -18.72
C GLY A 461 4.37 -2.94 -20.11
N ASP A 462 4.97 -4.13 -20.22
CA ASP A 462 5.08 -4.91 -21.46
C ASP A 462 3.83 -5.71 -21.83
N TRP A 463 2.66 -5.29 -21.35
CA TRP A 463 1.40 -6.00 -21.51
C TRP A 463 0.29 -5.13 -22.07
N TYR A 464 -0.50 -5.72 -22.96
CA TYR A 464 -1.77 -5.19 -23.41
C TYR A 464 -2.91 -5.90 -22.69
N LYS A 465 -3.84 -5.12 -22.12
CA LYS A 465 -5.17 -5.63 -21.78
C LYS A 465 -5.94 -5.70 -23.08
N VAL A 466 -6.41 -6.89 -23.43
CA VAL A 466 -7.04 -7.16 -24.72
C VAL A 466 -8.45 -7.71 -24.54
N LYS A 467 -9.30 -7.45 -25.54
CA LYS A 467 -10.62 -8.07 -25.69
C LYS A 467 -10.61 -8.94 -26.95
N LEU A 468 -11.02 -10.19 -26.79
CA LEU A 468 -11.21 -11.15 -27.88
C LEU A 468 -12.59 -10.97 -28.54
N SER A 469 -12.77 -11.54 -29.74
CA SER A 469 -14.05 -11.50 -30.47
C SER A 469 -15.22 -12.13 -29.71
N ASN A 470 -14.96 -13.16 -28.91
CA ASN A 470 -15.95 -13.81 -28.05
C ASN A 470 -16.28 -13.03 -26.76
N GLY A 471 -15.71 -11.83 -26.59
CA GLY A 471 -15.94 -10.97 -25.44
C GLY A 471 -15.01 -11.20 -24.24
N THR A 472 -14.19 -12.26 -24.24
CA THR A 472 -13.22 -12.51 -23.16
C THR A 472 -12.21 -11.37 -23.06
N VAL A 473 -11.99 -10.88 -21.84
CA VAL A 473 -11.00 -9.83 -21.53
C VAL A 473 -9.90 -10.41 -20.69
N GLY A 474 -8.65 -10.13 -21.06
CA GLY A 474 -7.47 -10.55 -20.29
C GLY A 474 -6.22 -9.81 -20.74
N TRP A 475 -5.06 -10.28 -20.32
CA TRP A 475 -3.77 -9.64 -20.54
C TRP A 475 -2.88 -10.51 -21.40
N ALA A 476 -2.26 -9.90 -22.40
CA ALA A 476 -1.36 -10.53 -23.34
C ALA A 476 -0.04 -9.75 -23.42
N SER A 477 1.07 -10.46 -23.60
CA SER A 477 2.37 -9.79 -23.75
C SER A 477 2.40 -9.00 -25.06
N ALA A 478 2.77 -7.73 -24.96
CA ALA A 478 2.82 -6.80 -26.09
C ALA A 478 3.83 -7.23 -27.16
N ALA A 479 4.87 -7.97 -26.78
CA ALA A 479 5.88 -8.51 -27.68
C ALA A 479 5.29 -9.42 -28.79
N TYR A 480 4.08 -9.97 -28.58
CA TYR A 480 3.44 -10.90 -29.51
C TYR A 480 2.19 -10.31 -30.19
N ILE A 481 2.01 -8.99 -30.14
CA ILE A 481 0.85 -8.32 -30.75
C ILE A 481 1.34 -7.18 -31.64
N LYS A 482 1.17 -7.34 -32.95
CA LYS A 482 1.48 -6.30 -33.94
C LYS A 482 0.29 -5.35 -34.08
N VAL A 483 0.53 -4.05 -34.00
CA VAL A 483 -0.51 -3.02 -34.11
C VAL A 483 -0.24 -2.19 -35.35
N ASP A 484 -1.05 -2.37 -36.39
CA ASP A 484 -0.92 -1.56 -37.61
C ASP A 484 -1.33 -0.11 -37.34
N ALA A 485 -0.54 0.82 -37.85
CA ALA A 485 -0.74 2.26 -37.69
C ALA A 485 -1.90 2.82 -38.56
N SER A 486 -2.64 1.96 -39.26
CA SER A 486 -3.62 2.40 -40.26
C SER A 486 -4.81 1.43 -40.32
N GLN A 487 -5.93 1.77 -39.69
CA GLN A 487 -7.30 1.68 -40.23
C GLN A 487 -8.38 1.81 -39.13
N SER A 488 -9.38 2.64 -39.44
CA SER A 488 -10.60 2.93 -38.68
C SER A 488 -11.76 2.01 -39.07
N THR A 489 -12.54 1.62 -38.04
CA THR A 489 -14.00 1.35 -37.96
C THR A 489 -14.71 0.38 -38.92
N THR A 490 -15.57 -0.47 -38.35
CA THR A 490 -16.95 -0.69 -38.84
C THR A 490 -17.87 -1.14 -37.68
N ASN A 491 -19.05 -0.51 -37.60
CA ASN A 491 -20.20 -0.83 -36.73
C ASN A 491 -21.34 -1.36 -37.61
N ASN A 492 -22.17 -2.28 -37.08
CA ASN A 492 -23.61 -2.51 -37.36
C ASN A 492 -24.05 -3.76 -36.58
N GLY A 493 -25.21 -3.91 -35.92
CA GLY A 493 -26.36 -3.04 -35.64
C GLY A 493 -27.60 -3.89 -35.22
N ASN A 494 -28.38 -3.40 -34.23
CA ASN A 494 -29.83 -3.64 -33.92
C ASN A 494 -30.32 -4.99 -33.29
N THR A 495 -31.32 -5.06 -32.37
CA THR A 495 -32.37 -4.12 -31.88
C THR A 495 -32.94 -4.46 -30.46
N ALA A 496 -33.34 -3.42 -29.71
CA ALA A 496 -34.47 -3.22 -28.75
C ALA A 496 -34.72 -4.08 -27.47
N GLY A 497 -34.96 -3.39 -26.34
CA GLY A 497 -35.78 -3.90 -25.22
C GLY A 497 -35.53 -3.33 -23.80
N SER A 498 -36.04 -2.13 -23.52
CA SER A 498 -36.51 -1.52 -22.24
C SER A 498 -35.97 -1.92 -20.83
N THR A 499 -35.76 -0.86 -20.02
CA THR A 499 -35.96 -0.70 -18.56
C THR A 499 -34.92 -1.23 -17.55
N THR A 500 -34.55 -0.33 -16.62
CA THR A 500 -33.51 -0.40 -15.57
C THR A 500 -32.07 -0.39 -16.10
N ASN A 501 -31.09 0.04 -15.29
CA ASN A 501 -29.63 -0.22 -15.42
C ASN A 501 -28.69 0.91 -15.89
N THR A 502 -27.54 0.94 -15.20
CA THR A 502 -26.21 1.46 -15.58
C THR A 502 -26.16 2.20 -16.92
N SER A 503 -25.96 3.51 -16.89
CA SER A 503 -25.82 4.31 -18.11
C SER A 503 -24.68 3.78 -18.98
N SER A 504 -25.02 3.10 -20.07
CA SER A 504 -24.07 2.59 -21.06
C SER A 504 -23.39 3.75 -21.78
N PHE A 505 -22.07 3.76 -21.75
CA PHE A 505 -21.23 4.58 -22.60
C PHE A 505 -20.72 3.73 -23.78
N PRO A 506 -20.37 4.33 -24.93
CA PRO A 506 -20.33 5.77 -25.19
C PRO A 506 -21.70 6.41 -25.47
N LYS A 507 -21.84 7.70 -25.13
CA LYS A 507 -22.99 8.56 -25.47
C LYS A 507 -22.52 9.77 -26.28
N GLN A 508 -23.33 10.32 -27.17
CA GLN A 508 -23.02 11.62 -27.78
C GLN A 508 -23.50 12.75 -26.88
N GLY A 509 -22.75 13.85 -26.85
CA GLY A 509 -23.11 15.08 -26.16
C GLY A 509 -22.72 16.30 -26.98
N THR A 510 -23.38 17.42 -26.75
CA THR A 510 -23.10 18.69 -27.46
C THR A 510 -22.68 19.76 -26.46
N VAL A 511 -21.59 20.47 -26.75
CA VAL A 511 -21.12 21.57 -25.91
C VAL A 511 -22.15 22.70 -25.91
N ASN A 512 -22.65 23.08 -24.74
CA ASN A 512 -23.63 24.17 -24.60
C ASN A 512 -22.99 25.51 -24.13
N ALA A 513 -21.72 25.50 -23.71
CA ALA A 513 -20.94 26.67 -23.29
C ALA A 513 -20.24 27.37 -24.47
N THR A 514 -20.07 28.70 -24.41
CA THR A 514 -19.35 29.49 -25.43
C THR A 514 -17.90 29.04 -25.60
N SER A 515 -17.27 28.60 -24.52
CA SER A 515 -16.00 27.91 -24.58
C SER A 515 -15.85 26.90 -23.44
N LEU A 516 -15.38 25.69 -23.76
CA LEU A 516 -15.20 24.58 -22.82
C LEU A 516 -13.78 24.03 -22.85
N ASN A 517 -13.08 24.06 -21.72
CA ASN A 517 -11.77 23.43 -21.58
C ASN A 517 -11.91 21.91 -21.40
N ILE A 518 -11.18 21.16 -22.20
CA ILE A 518 -11.01 19.72 -22.09
C ILE A 518 -9.67 19.47 -21.42
N ARG A 519 -9.67 18.71 -20.33
CA ARG A 519 -8.50 18.56 -19.46
C ARG A 519 -7.95 17.14 -19.45
N ALA A 520 -6.67 16.98 -19.17
CA ALA A 520 -6.02 15.67 -19.07
C ALA A 520 -6.60 14.78 -17.96
N GLY A 521 -7.32 15.36 -16.99
CA GLY A 521 -7.99 14.65 -15.90
C GLY A 521 -9.25 15.39 -15.42
N ALA A 522 -10.09 14.70 -14.64
CA ALA A 522 -11.40 15.16 -14.14
C ALA A 522 -11.31 16.20 -13.00
N ARG A 523 -10.46 17.22 -13.15
CA ARG A 523 -10.24 18.30 -12.17
C ARG A 523 -9.88 19.60 -12.90
N THR A 524 -10.21 20.74 -12.32
CA THR A 524 -9.93 22.07 -12.90
C THR A 524 -8.44 22.44 -12.91
N ASP A 525 -7.62 21.78 -12.09
CA ASP A 525 -6.16 21.97 -11.98
C ASP A 525 -5.35 21.22 -13.04
N ARG A 526 -5.99 20.37 -13.86
CA ARG A 526 -5.29 19.57 -14.88
C ARG A 526 -5.04 20.36 -16.15
N ALA A 527 -3.92 20.04 -16.80
CA ALA A 527 -3.52 20.62 -18.07
C ALA A 527 -4.67 20.57 -19.09
N ILE A 528 -4.87 21.68 -19.78
CA ILE A 528 -5.87 21.80 -20.85
C ILE A 528 -5.27 21.11 -22.08
N VAL A 529 -5.95 20.08 -22.56
CA VAL A 529 -5.55 19.30 -23.75
C VAL A 529 -6.30 19.75 -24.99
N ALA A 530 -7.45 20.42 -24.84
CA ALA A 530 -8.17 21.08 -25.93
C ALA A 530 -9.17 22.13 -25.39
N LYS A 531 -9.67 22.99 -26.27
CA LYS A 531 -10.72 23.98 -25.96
C LYS A 531 -11.78 23.94 -27.05
N LEU A 532 -13.04 23.75 -26.67
CA LEU A 532 -14.17 23.58 -27.60
C LEU A 532 -15.07 24.80 -27.62
N ALA A 533 -15.75 25.03 -28.75
CA ALA A 533 -16.76 26.06 -28.90
C ALA A 533 -18.17 25.50 -28.66
N LYS A 534 -19.15 26.39 -28.44
CA LYS A 534 -20.57 26.01 -28.36
C LYS A 534 -21.00 25.27 -29.62
N GLY A 535 -21.77 24.21 -29.47
CA GLY A 535 -22.28 23.37 -30.55
C GLY A 535 -21.32 22.25 -30.98
N THR A 536 -20.08 22.21 -30.46
CA THR A 536 -19.16 21.10 -30.77
C THR A 536 -19.72 19.78 -30.21
N LYS A 537 -19.78 18.74 -31.06
CA LYS A 537 -20.18 17.39 -30.65
C LYS A 537 -18.99 16.65 -30.05
N VAL A 538 -19.25 15.90 -28.98
CA VAL A 538 -18.26 15.06 -28.29
C VAL A 538 -18.86 13.70 -27.97
N THR A 539 -18.03 12.67 -27.93
CA THR A 539 -18.46 11.34 -27.47
C THR A 539 -18.08 11.16 -26.00
N ILE A 540 -19.06 11.12 -25.12
CA ILE A 540 -18.93 10.83 -23.70
C ILE A 540 -18.63 9.33 -23.53
N LEU A 541 -17.46 9.00 -22.98
CA LEU A 541 -16.96 7.65 -22.77
C LEU A 541 -17.20 7.09 -21.36
N SER A 542 -17.31 7.98 -20.37
CA SER A 542 -17.61 7.63 -18.98
C SER A 542 -17.97 8.87 -18.17
N ILE A 543 -18.58 8.68 -17.00
CA ILE A 543 -18.78 9.71 -15.99
C ILE A 543 -17.84 9.46 -14.81
N LEU A 544 -17.31 10.52 -14.22
CA LEU A 544 -16.64 10.52 -12.92
C LEU A 544 -17.07 11.79 -12.16
N GLY A 545 -17.98 11.64 -11.19
CA GLY A 545 -18.61 12.79 -10.51
C GLY A 545 -19.29 13.74 -11.50
N ASP A 546 -18.98 15.03 -11.39
CA ASP A 546 -19.47 16.08 -12.30
C ASP A 546 -18.71 16.16 -13.62
N TRP A 547 -17.89 15.16 -13.98
CA TRP A 547 -17.08 15.17 -15.19
C TRP A 547 -17.50 14.09 -16.18
N TYR A 548 -17.54 14.48 -17.45
CA TYR A 548 -17.54 13.56 -18.58
C TYR A 548 -16.11 13.33 -19.05
N LYS A 549 -15.72 12.06 -19.20
CA LYS A 549 -14.61 11.68 -20.06
C LYS A 549 -15.12 11.75 -21.48
N VAL A 550 -14.53 12.58 -22.32
CA VAL A 550 -14.99 12.81 -23.69
C VAL A 550 -13.90 12.50 -24.69
N LYS A 551 -14.30 12.01 -25.85
CA LYS A 551 -13.48 11.90 -27.05
C LYS A 551 -13.94 12.96 -28.05
N LEU A 552 -12.99 13.73 -28.55
CA LEU A 552 -13.20 14.75 -29.57
C LEU A 552 -13.13 14.16 -30.99
N ALA A 553 -13.52 14.94 -31.99
CA ALA A 553 -13.52 14.50 -33.40
C ALA A 553 -12.11 14.15 -33.91
N ASP A 554 -11.07 14.82 -33.42
CA ASP A 554 -9.66 14.56 -33.73
C ASP A 554 -9.08 13.34 -32.96
N GLY A 555 -9.89 12.71 -32.10
CA GLY A 555 -9.50 11.58 -31.28
C GLY A 555 -8.90 11.93 -29.93
N THR A 556 -8.68 13.22 -29.63
CA THR A 556 -8.22 13.68 -28.31
C THR A 556 -9.20 13.24 -27.23
N ILE A 557 -8.68 12.61 -26.17
CA ILE A 557 -9.47 12.20 -25.01
C ILE A 557 -9.09 13.09 -23.84
N GLY A 558 -10.10 13.64 -23.19
CA GLY A 558 -9.93 14.38 -21.95
C GLY A 558 -11.22 14.46 -21.18
N TRP A 559 -11.28 15.40 -20.25
CA TRP A 559 -12.35 15.52 -19.27
C TRP A 559 -12.93 16.92 -19.29
N CYS A 560 -14.25 17.03 -19.21
CA CYS A 560 -14.96 18.29 -19.07
C CYS A 560 -16.11 18.20 -18.07
N VAL A 561 -16.55 19.32 -17.51
CA VAL A 561 -17.66 19.34 -16.55
C VAL A 561 -18.97 19.04 -17.29
N LYS A 562 -19.74 18.10 -16.74
CA LYS A 562 -20.97 17.50 -17.28
C LYS A 562 -22.03 18.54 -17.62
N THR A 563 -22.18 19.59 -16.79
CA THR A 563 -23.18 20.64 -17.00
C THR A 563 -22.98 21.42 -18.30
N TYR A 564 -21.77 21.37 -18.88
CA TYR A 564 -21.45 22.05 -20.14
C TYR A 564 -21.70 21.20 -21.39
N ILE A 565 -22.26 20.00 -21.23
CA ILE A 565 -22.57 19.06 -22.31
C ILE A 565 -24.03 18.64 -22.20
N SER A 566 -24.86 18.99 -23.19
CA SER A 566 -26.27 18.59 -23.33
C SER A 566 -26.44 17.30 -24.11
#